data_AF-A0A4Y5Z5A1-F1
#
_entry.id   AF-A0A4Y5Z5A1-F1
#
_cell.length_a   1.000
_cell.length_b   1.000
_cell.length_c   1.000
_cell.angle_alpha   90.00
_cell.angle_beta   90.00
_cell.angle_gamma   90.00
#
_symmetry.space_group_name_H-M   'P 1'
#
loop_
_entity.id
_entity.type
_entity.pdbx_description
1 polymer ?
#
loop_
_entity_poly.entity_id
_entity_poly.type
_entity_poly.pdbx_seq_one_letter_code
_entity_poly.pdbx_strand_id
1 'polypeptide(L)'
;MRNWKGIAAGLVLATCAGQAMAAPPSEAQVRQLMDAVGMGRMLSQMNSQMAGVMASALPCVPASYWQGFVDANATNQLIGRMVPVYQKHFTAEDIDGLLKFYKSPLGQKVITQMPATMAEGMQVGKQWGQERGQQMISQLQGQGTLNAQGQCPATAAPKPPAPAPAPAPAKKK
;
A
#
# COMPACT_ATOMS: atom_id res chain seq x y z
N MET A 1 -63.24 34.84 -34.09
CA MET A 1 -62.90 35.69 -32.94
C MET A 1 -61.83 34.96 -32.14
N ARG A 2 -60.55 35.23 -32.37
CA ARG A 2 -59.74 36.33 -31.79
C ARG A 2 -59.04 35.88 -30.49
N ASN A 3 -57.81 35.36 -30.68
CA ASN A 3 -56.57 35.65 -29.94
C ASN A 3 -56.33 35.07 -28.53
N TRP A 4 -55.21 34.37 -28.37
CA TRP A 4 -54.09 34.85 -27.52
C TRP A 4 -52.76 34.21 -27.92
N LYS A 5 -51.73 35.04 -28.15
CA LYS A 5 -50.32 34.70 -28.40
C LYS A 5 -49.51 34.90 -27.11
N GLY A 6 -48.51 34.05 -26.85
CA GLY A 6 -47.39 34.30 -25.92
C GLY A 6 -47.73 34.03 -24.46
N ILE A 7 -46.83 33.50 -23.63
CA ILE A 7 -45.43 33.91 -23.45
C ILE A 7 -44.58 32.72 -23.01
N ALA A 8 -43.35 32.67 -23.52
CA ALA A 8 -42.25 31.83 -23.05
C ALA A 8 -41.74 32.31 -21.68
N ALA A 9 -41.49 31.38 -20.77
CA ALA A 9 -40.54 31.54 -19.67
C ALA A 9 -40.00 30.16 -19.30
N GLY A 10 -39.07 29.65 -20.11
CA GLY A 10 -38.25 28.51 -19.74
C GLY A 10 -37.33 28.94 -18.60
N LEU A 11 -37.74 28.64 -17.37
CA LEU A 11 -36.95 28.85 -16.18
C LEU A 11 -35.91 27.72 -16.14
N VAL A 12 -34.77 27.95 -16.81
CA VAL A 12 -33.58 27.11 -16.62
C VAL A 12 -33.07 27.42 -15.21
N LEU A 13 -33.58 26.67 -14.24
CA LEU A 13 -32.96 26.51 -12.93
C LEU A 13 -31.59 25.85 -13.16
N ALA A 14 -30.58 26.69 -13.40
CA ALA A 14 -29.19 26.33 -13.19
C ALA A 14 -29.03 26.06 -11.70
N THR A 15 -29.37 24.84 -11.29
CA THR A 15 -28.95 24.29 -10.01
C THR A 15 -27.44 24.17 -10.10
N CYS A 16 -26.75 25.20 -9.61
CA CYS A 16 -25.42 25.02 -9.05
C CYS A 16 -25.60 24.04 -7.89
N ALA A 17 -25.63 22.75 -8.18
CA ALA A 17 -25.23 21.73 -7.24
C ALA A 17 -23.76 22.04 -6.96
N GLY A 18 -23.53 22.97 -6.02
CA GLY A 18 -22.24 23.10 -5.37
C GLY A 18 -21.91 21.70 -4.91
N GLN A 19 -20.90 21.10 -5.53
CA GLN A 19 -20.34 19.87 -5.02
C GLN A 19 -19.96 20.20 -3.58
N ALA A 20 -20.74 19.69 -2.62
CA ALA A 20 -20.36 19.73 -1.23
C ALA A 20 -18.99 19.04 -1.19
N MET A 21 -17.92 19.82 -1.15
CA MET A 21 -16.59 19.28 -0.99
C MET A 21 -16.63 18.50 0.31
N ALA A 22 -16.50 17.18 0.21
CA ALA A 22 -16.56 16.31 1.37
C ALA A 22 -15.53 16.80 2.40
N ALA A 23 -15.96 16.92 3.66
CA ALA A 23 -15.15 17.55 4.68
C ALA A 23 -13.89 16.70 4.93
N PRO A 24 -12.72 17.30 5.19
CA PRO A 24 -11.56 16.53 5.62
C PRO A 24 -11.87 15.88 6.98
N PRO A 25 -11.27 14.71 7.28
CA PRO A 25 -11.43 14.06 8.57
C PRO A 25 -10.88 14.92 9.70
N SER A 26 -11.54 14.84 10.86
CA SER A 26 -11.02 15.43 12.09
C SER A 26 -9.75 14.70 12.56
N GLU A 27 -8.92 15.40 13.35
CA GLU A 27 -7.77 14.77 14.02
C GLU A 27 -8.20 13.57 14.88
N ALA A 28 -9.33 13.69 15.59
CA ALA A 28 -9.88 12.62 16.41
C ALA A 28 -10.20 11.37 15.58
N GLN A 29 -10.82 11.51 14.41
CA GLN A 29 -11.10 10.40 13.50
C GLN A 29 -9.81 9.70 13.03
N VAL A 30 -8.80 10.47 12.63
CA VAL A 30 -7.51 9.88 12.21
C VAL A 30 -6.83 9.15 13.37
N ARG A 31 -6.82 9.74 14.57
CA ARG A 31 -6.26 9.10 15.78
C ARG A 31 -6.98 7.81 16.12
N GLN A 32 -8.32 7.81 16.06
CA GLN A 32 -9.13 6.60 16.28
C GLN A 32 -8.83 5.52 15.23
N LEU A 33 -8.63 5.91 13.96
CA LEU A 33 -8.30 4.94 12.93
C LEU A 33 -6.93 4.31 13.20
N MET A 34 -5.93 5.11 13.56
CA MET A 34 -4.59 4.64 13.91
C MET A 34 -4.59 3.67 15.10
N ASP A 35 -5.41 3.94 16.10
CA ASP A 35 -5.61 3.03 17.23
C ASP A 35 -6.31 1.75 16.79
N ALA A 36 -7.40 1.86 16.00
CA ALA A 36 -8.17 0.71 15.52
C ALA A 36 -7.33 -0.26 14.66
N VAL A 37 -6.38 0.26 13.86
CA VAL A 37 -5.45 -0.57 13.08
C VAL A 37 -4.23 -1.03 13.87
N GLY A 38 -4.10 -0.64 15.14
CA GLY A 38 -3.06 -1.13 16.04
C GLY A 38 -1.69 -0.47 15.90
N MET A 39 -1.64 0.79 15.47
CA MET A 39 -0.37 1.50 15.20
C MET A 39 0.55 1.57 16.43
N GLY A 40 0.00 1.84 17.61
CA GLY A 40 0.78 1.85 18.85
C GLY A 40 1.46 0.51 19.15
N ARG A 41 0.75 -0.61 18.93
CA ARG A 41 1.31 -1.95 19.09
C ARG A 41 2.43 -2.21 18.08
N MET A 42 2.22 -1.84 16.82
CA MET A 42 3.22 -2.00 15.77
C MET A 42 4.50 -1.22 16.07
N LEU A 43 4.36 0.05 16.49
CA LEU A 43 5.49 0.90 16.88
C LEU A 43 6.23 0.35 18.10
N SER A 44 5.51 -0.14 19.11
CA SER A 44 6.10 -0.77 20.29
C SER A 44 6.91 -2.03 19.94
N GLN A 45 6.40 -2.86 19.01
CA GLN A 45 7.09 -4.05 18.54
C GLN A 45 8.36 -3.68 17.77
N MET A 46 8.26 -2.72 16.85
CA MET A 46 9.40 -2.21 16.10
C MET A 46 10.46 -1.60 17.03
N ASN A 47 10.03 -0.84 18.05
CA ASN A 47 10.94 -0.28 19.04
C ASN A 47 11.63 -1.37 19.85
N SER A 48 10.92 -2.42 20.26
CA SER A 48 11.52 -3.54 21.00
C SER A 48 12.59 -4.26 20.18
N GLN A 49 12.32 -4.48 18.89
CA GLN A 49 13.30 -5.07 17.97
C GLN A 49 14.53 -4.17 17.80
N MET A 50 14.32 -2.88 17.53
CA MET A 50 15.40 -1.92 17.37
C MET A 50 16.21 -1.76 18.65
N ALA A 51 15.53 -1.75 19.81
CA ALA A 51 16.16 -1.67 21.12
C ALA A 51 17.09 -2.86 21.39
N GLY A 52 16.71 -4.08 20.99
CA GLY A 52 17.59 -5.25 21.10
C GLY A 52 18.87 -5.12 20.26
N VAL A 53 18.73 -4.60 19.04
CA VAL A 53 19.87 -4.34 18.14
C VAL A 53 20.78 -3.25 18.74
N MET A 54 20.21 -2.14 19.19
CA MET A 54 20.96 -1.02 19.75
C MET A 54 21.64 -1.37 21.08
N ALA A 55 20.96 -2.13 21.95
CA ALA A 55 21.55 -2.62 23.20
C ALA A 55 22.76 -3.54 22.95
N SER A 56 22.71 -4.34 21.88
CA SER A 56 23.85 -5.19 21.49
C SER A 56 25.02 -4.38 20.92
N ALA A 57 24.73 -3.29 20.20
CA ALA A 57 25.74 -2.41 19.62
C ALA A 57 26.40 -1.47 20.65
N LEU A 58 25.63 -0.99 21.64
CA LEU A 58 26.05 -0.04 22.66
C LEU A 58 25.77 -0.60 24.07
N PRO A 59 26.55 -1.59 24.54
CA PRO A 59 26.28 -2.31 25.79
C PRO A 59 26.43 -1.44 27.05
N CYS A 60 27.07 -0.27 26.93
CA CYS A 60 27.19 0.70 28.03
C CYS A 60 25.90 1.51 28.27
N VAL A 61 24.96 1.51 27.32
CA VAL A 61 23.67 2.19 27.44
C VAL A 61 22.63 1.21 27.99
N PRO A 62 21.93 1.53 29.09
CA PRO A 62 20.91 0.64 29.65
C PRO A 62 19.82 0.30 28.64
N ALA A 63 19.37 -0.96 28.64
CA ALA A 63 18.30 -1.42 27.74
C ALA A 63 17.00 -0.59 27.86
N SER A 64 16.70 -0.09 29.06
CA SER A 64 15.53 0.75 29.34
C SER A 64 15.55 2.09 28.57
N TYR A 65 16.73 2.63 28.26
CA TYR A 65 16.85 3.85 27.46
C TYR A 65 16.29 3.64 26.05
N TRP A 66 16.67 2.52 25.42
CA TRP A 66 16.17 2.15 24.09
C TRP A 66 14.68 1.80 24.11
N GLN A 67 14.21 1.13 25.16
CA GLN A 67 12.78 0.84 25.33
C GLN A 67 11.93 2.11 25.46
N GLY A 68 12.48 3.16 26.08
CA GLY A 68 11.82 4.47 26.21
C GLY A 68 11.85 5.33 24.93
N PHE A 69 12.61 4.93 23.90
CA PHE A 69 12.78 5.75 22.70
C PHE A 69 11.47 6.00 21.93
N VAL A 70 10.62 4.98 21.82
CA VAL A 70 9.26 5.11 21.25
C VAL A 70 8.25 4.87 22.37
N ASP A 71 8.09 5.87 23.21
CA ASP A 71 7.05 5.90 24.24
C ASP A 71 5.69 6.36 23.69
N ALA A 72 4.71 6.51 24.59
CA ALA A 72 3.38 6.99 24.24
C ALA A 72 3.40 8.43 23.68
N ASN A 73 4.32 9.28 24.14
CA ASN A 73 4.45 10.65 23.67
C ASN A 73 5.03 10.71 22.25
N ALA A 74 6.10 9.97 21.98
CA ALA A 74 6.68 9.80 20.65
C ALA A 74 5.65 9.23 19.66
N THR A 75 4.87 8.24 20.09
CA THR A 75 3.75 7.69 19.31
C THR A 75 2.71 8.76 18.99
N ASN A 76 2.29 9.55 19.98
CA ASN A 76 1.32 10.62 19.80
C ASN A 76 1.82 11.74 18.86
N GLN A 77 3.11 12.06 18.93
CA GLN A 77 3.76 13.02 18.03
C GLN A 77 3.76 12.50 16.59
N LEU A 78 4.11 11.21 16.39
CA LEU A 78 4.07 10.60 15.06
C LEU A 78 2.65 10.60 14.49
N ILE A 79 1.65 10.19 15.28
CA ILE A 79 0.25 10.21 14.85
C ILE A 79 -0.17 11.65 14.49
N GLY A 80 0.19 12.64 15.30
CA GLY A 80 -0.08 14.06 14.99
C GLY A 80 0.51 14.51 13.65
N ARG A 81 1.70 14.03 13.28
CA ARG A 81 2.33 14.31 11.97
C ARG A 81 1.60 13.60 10.81
N MET A 82 0.91 12.50 11.07
CA MET A 82 0.14 11.76 10.06
C MET A 82 -1.23 12.37 9.79
N VAL A 83 -1.81 13.12 10.74
CA VAL A 83 -3.12 13.78 10.58
C VAL A 83 -3.23 14.57 9.26
N PRO A 84 -2.33 15.52 8.92
CA PRO A 84 -2.44 16.28 7.68
C PRO A 84 -2.29 15.40 6.42
N VAL A 85 -1.56 14.28 6.50
CA VAL A 85 -1.45 13.32 5.39
C VAL A 85 -2.81 12.68 5.12
N TYR A 86 -3.50 12.23 6.17
CA TYR A 86 -4.84 11.65 6.02
C TYR A 86 -5.87 12.68 5.56
N GLN A 87 -5.82 13.90 6.11
CA GLN A 87 -6.69 15.00 5.70
C GLN A 87 -6.54 15.39 4.23
N LYS A 88 -5.35 15.15 3.65
CA LYS A 88 -5.10 15.41 2.22
C LYS A 88 -5.67 14.34 1.30
N HIS A 89 -5.79 13.10 1.77
CA HIS A 89 -6.08 11.94 0.92
C HIS A 89 -7.44 11.30 1.16
N PHE A 90 -8.10 11.60 2.28
CA PHE A 90 -9.37 11.01 2.68
C PHE A 90 -10.36 12.09 3.10
N THR A 91 -11.63 11.75 2.99
CA THR A 91 -12.75 12.53 3.54
C THR A 91 -13.11 12.02 4.94
N ALA A 92 -13.88 12.79 5.69
CA ALA A 92 -14.41 12.36 6.99
C ALA A 92 -15.24 11.06 6.85
N GLU A 93 -16.04 10.97 5.79
CA GLU A 93 -16.86 9.81 5.47
C GLU A 93 -16.01 8.56 5.16
N ASP A 94 -14.88 8.71 4.46
CA ASP A 94 -13.96 7.60 4.20
C ASP A 94 -13.38 7.05 5.51
N ILE A 95 -12.95 7.93 6.42
CA ILE A 95 -12.38 7.50 7.70
C ILE A 95 -13.44 6.83 8.58
N ASP A 96 -14.68 7.32 8.58
CA ASP A 96 -15.78 6.65 9.28
C ASP A 96 -16.07 5.26 8.70
N GLY A 97 -16.04 5.12 7.38
CA GLY A 97 -16.15 3.83 6.70
C GLY A 97 -15.03 2.87 7.10
N LEU A 98 -13.78 3.34 7.11
CA LEU A 98 -12.63 2.54 7.54
C LEU A 98 -12.72 2.16 9.02
N LEU A 99 -13.11 3.08 9.89
CA LEU A 99 -13.34 2.81 11.31
C LEU A 99 -14.40 1.73 11.51
N LYS A 100 -15.54 1.82 10.81
CA LYS A 100 -16.59 0.81 10.86
C LYS A 100 -16.07 -0.55 10.40
N PHE A 101 -15.31 -0.59 9.31
CA PHE A 101 -14.73 -1.82 8.81
C PHE A 101 -13.73 -2.43 9.80
N TYR A 102 -12.72 -1.69 10.22
CA TYR A 102 -11.66 -2.20 11.10
C TYR A 102 -12.17 -2.55 12.51
N LYS A 103 -13.25 -1.95 12.99
CA LYS A 103 -13.92 -2.37 14.24
C LYS A 103 -14.78 -3.64 14.10
N SER A 104 -15.09 -4.08 12.87
CA SER A 104 -15.85 -5.31 12.65
C SER A 104 -15.00 -6.57 12.93
N PRO A 105 -15.62 -7.74 13.20
CA PRO A 105 -14.90 -9.00 13.33
C PRO A 105 -14.02 -9.35 12.11
N LEU A 106 -14.51 -9.04 10.90
CA LEU A 106 -13.75 -9.24 9.68
C LEU A 106 -12.55 -8.29 9.59
N GLY A 107 -12.73 -7.00 9.90
CA GLY A 107 -11.65 -6.02 9.90
C GLY A 107 -10.55 -6.35 10.91
N GLN A 108 -10.93 -6.81 12.11
CA GLN A 108 -9.97 -7.32 13.11
C GLN A 108 -9.25 -8.60 12.63
N LYS A 109 -9.94 -9.49 11.92
CA LYS A 109 -9.30 -10.65 11.27
C LYS A 109 -8.28 -10.19 10.21
N VAL A 110 -8.60 -9.16 9.41
CA VAL A 110 -7.67 -8.60 8.43
C VAL A 110 -6.43 -8.05 9.12
N ILE A 111 -6.56 -7.24 10.18
CA ILE A 111 -5.42 -6.69 10.94
C ILE A 111 -4.51 -7.80 11.47
N THR A 112 -5.09 -8.89 11.96
CA THR A 112 -4.34 -9.98 12.60
C THR A 112 -3.74 -10.99 11.62
N GLN A 113 -4.41 -11.27 10.50
CA GLN A 113 -4.02 -12.34 9.57
C GLN A 113 -3.23 -11.83 8.36
N MET A 114 -3.49 -10.61 7.89
CA MET A 114 -2.84 -10.09 6.67
C MET A 114 -1.31 -10.09 6.74
N PRO A 115 -0.65 -9.73 7.86
CA PRO A 115 0.81 -9.80 7.93
C PRO A 115 1.36 -11.21 7.65
N ALA A 116 0.75 -12.24 8.22
CA ALA A 116 1.12 -13.63 7.98
C ALA A 116 0.81 -14.06 6.55
N THR A 117 -0.38 -13.72 6.02
CA THR A 117 -0.75 -14.01 4.64
C THR A 117 0.22 -13.39 3.63
N MET A 118 0.65 -12.14 3.86
CA MET A 118 1.65 -11.48 3.01
C MET A 118 3.03 -12.14 3.12
N ALA A 119 3.44 -12.56 4.33
CA ALA A 119 4.69 -13.28 4.53
C ALA A 119 4.71 -14.63 3.79
N GLU A 120 3.64 -15.40 3.90
CA GLU A 120 3.46 -16.66 3.16
C GLU A 120 3.43 -16.44 1.65
N GLY A 121 2.70 -15.41 1.18
CA GLY A 121 2.66 -15.05 -0.23
C GLY A 121 4.03 -14.69 -0.81
N MET A 122 4.87 -13.98 -0.05
CA MET A 122 6.25 -13.71 -0.45
C MET A 122 7.08 -15.00 -0.57
N GLN A 123 6.87 -15.98 0.32
CA GLN A 123 7.57 -17.26 0.26
C GLN A 123 7.17 -18.06 -0.98
N VAL A 124 5.87 -18.10 -1.30
CA VAL A 124 5.37 -18.72 -2.53
C VAL A 124 5.96 -18.03 -3.76
N GLY A 125 5.99 -16.69 -3.78
CA GLY A 125 6.59 -15.93 -4.88
C GLY A 125 8.08 -16.22 -5.08
N LYS A 126 8.85 -16.40 -4.00
CA LYS A 126 10.26 -16.79 -4.07
C LYS A 126 10.43 -18.18 -4.70
N GLN A 127 9.63 -19.16 -4.28
CA GLN A 127 9.68 -20.51 -4.81
C GLN A 127 9.34 -20.54 -6.31
N TRP A 128 8.22 -19.93 -6.67
CA TRP A 128 7.82 -19.81 -8.08
C TRP A 128 8.89 -19.11 -8.94
N GLY A 129 9.50 -18.04 -8.43
CA GLY A 129 10.56 -17.33 -9.12
C GLY A 129 11.81 -18.19 -9.36
N GLN A 130 12.20 -19.01 -8.38
CA GLN A 130 13.31 -19.96 -8.51
C GLN A 130 13.02 -21.03 -9.56
N GLU A 131 11.82 -21.64 -9.51
CA GLU A 131 11.39 -22.63 -10.50
C GLU A 131 11.38 -22.05 -11.92
N ARG A 132 10.82 -20.85 -12.08
CA ARG A 132 10.75 -20.18 -13.38
C ARG A 132 12.14 -19.83 -13.90
N GLY A 133 13.04 -19.40 -13.02
CA GLY A 133 14.44 -19.13 -13.35
C GLY A 133 15.18 -20.38 -13.83
N GLN A 134 15.01 -21.51 -13.15
CA GLN A 134 15.60 -22.80 -13.55
C GLN A 134 15.07 -23.27 -14.90
N GLN A 135 13.76 -23.16 -15.14
CA GLN A 135 13.15 -23.49 -16.44
C GLN A 135 13.73 -22.62 -17.56
N MET A 136 13.89 -21.31 -17.31
CA MET A 136 14.48 -20.39 -18.27
C MET A 136 15.94 -20.76 -18.60
N ILE A 137 16.76 -21.06 -17.59
CA ILE A 137 18.15 -21.49 -17.78
C ILE A 137 18.20 -22.78 -18.61
N SER A 138 17.37 -23.78 -18.27
CA SER A 138 17.29 -25.03 -19.01
C SER A 138 16.90 -24.82 -20.48
N GLN A 139 15.94 -23.92 -20.76
CA GLN A 139 15.56 -23.55 -22.13
C GLN A 139 16.72 -22.90 -22.89
N LEU A 140 17.42 -21.95 -22.28
CA LEU A 140 18.55 -21.28 -22.90
C LEU A 140 19.73 -22.23 -23.15
N GLN A 141 19.95 -23.21 -22.27
CA GLN A 141 20.93 -24.27 -22.44
C GLN A 141 20.57 -25.22 -23.59
N GLY A 142 19.30 -25.66 -23.66
CA GLY A 142 18.82 -26.50 -24.77
C GLY A 142 18.89 -25.81 -26.13
N GLN A 143 18.81 -24.47 -26.16
CA GLN A 143 18.99 -23.65 -27.37
C GLN A 143 20.46 -23.34 -27.67
N GLY A 144 21.41 -23.76 -26.83
CA GLY A 144 22.83 -23.43 -26.97
C GLY A 144 23.16 -21.94 -26.73
N THR A 145 22.22 -21.16 -26.21
CA THR A 145 22.43 -19.75 -25.86
C THR A 145 23.25 -19.61 -24.58
N LEU A 146 23.10 -20.55 -23.64
CA LEU A 146 23.96 -20.71 -22.47
C LEU A 146 24.66 -22.07 -22.52
N ASN A 147 25.87 -22.15 -21.97
CA ASN A 147 26.58 -23.42 -21.76
C ASN A 147 26.04 -24.18 -20.54
N ALA A 148 26.57 -25.38 -20.27
CA ALA A 148 26.15 -26.23 -19.14
C ALA A 148 26.36 -25.56 -17.76
N GLN A 149 27.26 -24.57 -17.68
CA GLN A 149 27.53 -23.77 -16.47
C GLN A 149 26.59 -22.55 -16.35
N GLY A 150 25.65 -22.36 -17.28
CA GLY A 150 24.71 -21.24 -17.28
C GLY A 150 25.35 -19.91 -17.73
N GLN A 151 26.50 -19.96 -18.38
CA GLN A 151 27.25 -18.80 -18.87
C GLN A 151 27.08 -18.65 -20.37
N CYS A 152 27.18 -17.40 -20.86
CA CYS A 152 27.27 -17.16 -22.29
C CYS A 152 28.52 -17.86 -22.87
N PRO A 153 28.44 -18.46 -24.08
CA PRO A 153 29.62 -18.99 -24.76
C PRO A 153 30.67 -17.89 -24.96
N ALA A 154 31.95 -18.20 -24.74
CA ALA A 154 33.06 -17.24 -24.87
C ALA A 154 33.19 -16.60 -26.26
N THR A 155 32.56 -17.21 -27.28
CA THR A 155 32.54 -16.76 -28.68
C THR A 155 31.27 -15.99 -29.08
N ALA A 156 30.29 -15.83 -28.18
CA ALA A 156 29.02 -15.19 -28.50
C ALA A 156 29.10 -13.66 -28.36
N ALA A 157 28.96 -12.94 -29.48
CA ALA A 157 28.74 -11.49 -29.47
C ALA A 157 27.35 -11.16 -28.87
N PRO A 158 27.18 -10.03 -28.15
CA PRO A 158 25.88 -9.64 -27.60
C PRO A 158 24.85 -9.54 -28.72
N LYS A 159 23.77 -10.33 -28.65
CA LYS A 159 22.64 -10.17 -29.57
C LYS A 159 21.91 -8.86 -29.22
N PRO A 160 21.59 -8.00 -30.19
CA PRO A 160 20.78 -6.81 -29.93
C PRO A 160 19.48 -7.20 -29.22
N PRO A 161 18.96 -6.37 -28.30
CA PRO A 161 17.69 -6.65 -27.64
C PRO A 161 16.61 -6.90 -28.69
N ALA A 162 15.90 -8.01 -28.56
CA ALA A 162 14.75 -8.27 -29.41
C ALA A 162 13.71 -7.15 -29.21
N PRO A 163 13.00 -6.70 -30.27
CA PRO A 163 11.91 -5.76 -30.11
C PRO A 163 10.90 -6.33 -29.10
N ALA A 164 10.42 -5.46 -28.20
CA ALA A 164 9.40 -5.87 -27.23
C ALA A 164 8.21 -6.51 -27.97
N PRO A 165 7.65 -7.62 -27.46
CA PRO A 165 6.48 -8.23 -28.07
C PRO A 165 5.36 -7.19 -28.14
N ALA A 166 4.75 -7.06 -29.32
CA ALA A 166 3.65 -6.12 -29.53
C ALA A 166 2.53 -6.41 -28.52
N PRO A 167 1.89 -5.37 -27.93
CA PRO A 167 0.80 -5.56 -27.00
C PRO A 167 -0.29 -6.43 -27.65
N ALA A 168 -0.75 -7.44 -26.92
CA ALA A 168 -1.83 -8.32 -27.39
C ALA A 168 -3.04 -7.46 -27.82
N PRO A 169 -3.70 -7.78 -28.94
CA PRO A 169 -4.82 -6.99 -29.42
C PRO A 169 -5.90 -6.95 -28.34
N ALA A 170 -6.28 -5.73 -27.95
CA ALA A 170 -7.35 -5.50 -26.99
C ALA A 170 -8.61 -6.21 -27.51
N LYS A 171 -9.11 -7.19 -26.76
CA LYS A 171 -10.41 -7.79 -27.02
C LYS A 171 -11.45 -6.70 -26.86
N LYS A 172 -11.94 -6.15 -27.97
CA LYS A 172 -13.12 -5.27 -27.97
C LYS A 172 -14.30 -6.09 -27.43
N LYS A 173 -14.82 -5.69 -26.26
CA LYS A 173 -16.16 -6.05 -25.84
C LYS A 173 -17.13 -5.02 -26.37
#